data_AF-B7RFZ3-F1
#
_entry.id   AF-B7RFZ3-F1
#
_cell.length_a   1.000
_cell.length_b   1.000
_cell.length_c   1.000
_cell.angle_alpha   90.00
_cell.angle_beta   90.00
_cell.angle_gamma   90.00
#
_symmetry.space_group_name_H-M   'P 1'
#
loop_
_entity.id
_entity.type
_entity.pdbx_description
1 polymer ?
#
loop_
_entity_poly.entity_id
_entity_poly.type
_entity_poly.pdbx_seq_one_letter_code
_entity_poly.pdbx_strand_id
1 'polypeptide(L)'
;MKKPSEIRTVFGNNLRILSKDFASITGLAHDLGINRTQFNRYLSGESFPRPDILAIICDFFKVDARILLEPLSDDANGAADQLDPFLSEFFMNSGGILSEQTFPSGFYRFSRRSFIDPDLFVIGLVYVSRNGGNTYLKGYETKKAMCIQHLPTQPEYREFRGLMMQQEEGIAFMASRKNTMTASFNYLNRVTSFHNNFWLGYTTRTVPEGAGALRTTRLVYEHIPQTTSAVLDAARNTGFYKVDQLEPFHRRLLRPEEPFT
;
A
#
# COMPACT_ATOMS: atom_id res chain seq x y z
N MET A 1 -13.43 30.61 5.77
CA MET A 1 -12.19 31.41 5.66
C MET A 1 -11.29 31.06 6.84
N LYS A 2 -10.07 30.58 6.61
CA LYS A 2 -9.10 30.31 7.69
C LYS A 2 -8.71 31.63 8.37
N LYS A 3 -8.60 31.65 9.70
CA LYS A 3 -8.20 32.86 10.43
C LYS A 3 -6.73 33.18 10.17
N PRO A 4 -6.30 34.44 10.12
CA PRO A 4 -4.89 34.81 9.88
C PRO A 4 -3.89 34.12 10.83
N SER A 5 -4.30 33.85 12.07
CA SER A 5 -3.53 33.08 13.05
C SER A 5 -3.35 31.61 12.68
N GLU A 6 -4.36 30.97 12.09
CA GLU A 6 -4.30 29.58 11.65
C GLU A 6 -3.37 29.43 10.45
N ILE A 7 -3.37 30.40 9.53
CA ILE A 7 -2.46 30.42 8.38
C ILE A 7 -1.00 30.52 8.86
N ARG A 8 -0.74 31.33 9.89
CA ARG A 8 0.61 31.48 10.50
C ARG A 8 1.13 30.17 11.04
N THR A 9 0.27 29.41 11.71
CA THR A 9 0.63 28.11 12.27
C THR A 9 0.93 27.09 11.18
N VAL A 10 0.18 27.10 10.07
CA VAL A 10 0.40 26.17 8.95
C VAL A 10 1.77 26.37 8.31
N PHE A 11 2.12 27.61 7.92
CA PHE A 11 3.40 27.87 7.26
C PHE A 11 4.61 27.53 8.16
N GLY A 12 4.56 27.89 9.45
CA GLY A 12 5.63 27.56 10.40
C GLY A 12 5.81 26.05 10.58
N ASN A 13 4.72 25.29 10.62
CA ASN A 13 4.77 23.83 10.68
C ASN A 13 5.35 23.21 9.40
N ASN A 14 4.97 23.73 8.24
CA ASN A 14 5.49 23.28 6.95
C ASN A 14 7.00 23.49 6.84
N LEU A 15 7.47 24.67 7.26
CA LEU A 15 8.91 24.94 7.29
C LEU A 15 9.65 24.00 8.25
N ARG A 16 9.06 23.63 9.40
CA ARG A 16 9.68 22.65 10.31
C ARG A 16 9.84 21.29 9.65
N ILE A 17 8.82 20.83 8.92
CA ILE A 17 8.86 19.57 8.17
C ILE A 17 9.96 19.61 7.11
N LEU A 18 9.99 20.66 6.28
CA LEU A 18 11.02 20.85 5.26
C LEU A 18 12.44 20.96 5.83
N SER A 19 12.56 21.42 7.07
CA SER A 19 13.85 21.60 7.75
C SER A 19 14.35 20.35 8.48
N LYS A 20 13.58 19.25 8.55
CA LYS A 20 13.91 18.07 9.39
C LYS A 20 15.23 17.40 9.00
N ASP A 21 15.53 17.34 7.71
CA ASP A 21 16.71 16.63 7.21
C ASP A 21 18.01 17.47 7.27
N PHE A 22 17.93 18.71 7.76
CA PHE A 22 19.08 19.61 7.85
C PHE A 22 19.72 19.55 9.24
N ALA A 23 21.05 19.46 9.26
CA ALA A 23 21.82 19.31 10.50
C ALA A 23 21.68 20.50 11.48
N SER A 24 21.36 21.70 10.98
CA SER A 24 21.06 22.85 11.84
C SER A 24 20.21 23.90 11.15
N ILE A 25 19.32 24.53 11.91
CA ILE A 25 18.52 25.68 11.47
C ILE A 25 19.40 26.89 11.11
N THR A 26 20.57 27.01 11.74
CA THR A 26 21.50 28.12 11.45
C THR A 26 22.17 27.94 10.09
N GLY A 27 22.62 26.72 9.77
CA GLY A 27 23.15 26.39 8.44
C GLY A 27 22.09 26.56 7.37
N LEU A 28 20.88 26.05 7.61
CA LEU A 28 19.77 26.18 6.68
C LEU A 28 19.39 27.65 6.39
N ALA A 29 19.34 28.51 7.41
CA ALA A 29 19.06 29.93 7.20
C ALA A 29 20.15 30.62 6.36
N HIS A 30 21.42 30.25 6.56
CA HIS A 30 22.53 30.73 5.74
C HIS A 30 22.41 30.25 4.28
N ASP A 31 22.08 28.98 4.06
CA ASP A 31 21.94 28.40 2.72
C ASP A 31 20.75 28.99 1.94
N LEU A 32 19.68 29.36 2.66
CA LEU A 32 18.55 30.11 2.12
C LEU A 32 18.85 31.60 1.88
N GLY A 33 19.97 32.12 2.38
CA GLY A 33 20.28 33.56 2.34
C GLY A 33 19.35 34.42 3.21
N ILE A 34 18.73 33.84 4.24
CA ILE A 34 17.77 34.50 5.14
C ILE A 34 18.42 34.71 6.51
N ASN A 35 18.20 35.88 7.11
CA ASN A 35 18.68 36.14 8.47
C ASN A 35 18.09 35.09 9.45
N ARG A 36 18.95 34.46 10.27
CA ARG A 36 18.54 33.42 11.25
C ARG A 36 17.36 33.86 12.13
N THR A 37 17.37 35.08 12.63
CA THR A 37 16.28 35.59 13.49
C THR A 37 14.98 35.69 12.71
N GLN A 38 15.04 36.11 11.44
CA GLN A 38 13.90 36.17 10.55
C GLN A 38 13.37 34.77 10.22
N PHE A 39 14.25 33.82 9.93
CA PHE A 39 13.87 32.43 9.67
C PHE A 39 13.21 31.77 10.89
N ASN A 40 13.71 32.05 12.10
CA ASN A 40 13.08 31.56 13.33
C ASN A 40 11.68 32.16 13.56
N ARG A 41 11.45 33.43 13.21
CA ARG A 41 10.11 34.03 13.25
C ARG A 41 9.15 33.39 12.25
N TYR A 42 9.64 32.86 11.13
CA TYR A 42 8.82 32.09 10.19
C TYR A 42 8.46 30.73 10.78
N LEU A 43 9.44 30.01 11.36
CA LEU A 43 9.20 28.73 12.03
C LEU A 43 8.21 28.86 13.20
N SER A 44 8.28 29.94 13.98
CA SER A 44 7.34 30.19 15.09
C SER A 44 5.97 30.73 14.63
N GLY A 45 5.81 31.10 13.36
CA GLY A 45 4.58 31.71 12.84
C GLY A 45 4.37 33.17 13.30
N GLU A 46 5.40 33.84 13.82
CA GLU A 46 5.35 35.25 14.23
C GLU A 46 5.29 36.20 13.04
N SER A 47 5.84 35.81 11.89
CA SER A 47 5.85 36.60 10.65
C SER A 47 5.73 35.75 9.40
N PHE A 48 5.39 36.38 8.27
CA PHE A 48 5.39 35.75 6.95
C PHE A 48 6.50 36.30 6.05
N PRO A 49 7.04 35.46 5.16
CA PRO A 49 7.96 35.92 4.13
C PRO A 49 7.24 36.87 3.17
N ARG A 50 7.99 37.87 2.70
CA ARG A 50 7.58 38.65 1.53
C ARG A 50 7.66 37.77 0.28
N PRO A 51 6.96 38.12 -0.83
CA PRO A 51 6.91 37.28 -2.02
C PRO A 51 8.27 36.88 -2.59
N ASP A 52 9.26 37.77 -2.54
CA ASP A 52 10.65 37.52 -2.94
C ASP A 52 11.33 36.45 -2.08
N ILE A 53 11.20 36.56 -0.75
CA ILE A 53 11.75 35.57 0.18
C ILE A 53 11.01 34.23 0.07
N LEU A 54 9.69 34.27 -0.14
CA LEU A 54 8.90 33.06 -0.36
C LEU A 54 9.38 32.32 -1.62
N ALA A 55 9.64 33.04 -2.71
CA ALA A 55 10.16 32.45 -3.94
C ALA A 55 11.50 31.74 -3.70
N ILE A 56 12.42 32.35 -2.93
CA ILE A 56 13.69 31.73 -2.56
C ILE A 56 13.46 30.42 -1.77
N ILE A 57 12.57 30.45 -0.78
CA ILE A 57 12.21 29.26 0.02
C ILE A 57 11.63 28.16 -0.88
N CYS A 58 10.67 28.50 -1.73
CA CYS A 58 10.04 27.57 -2.67
C CYS A 58 11.05 26.94 -3.63
N ASP A 59 11.95 27.74 -4.20
CA ASP A 59 12.99 27.26 -5.13
C ASP A 59 14.04 26.38 -4.44
N PHE A 60 14.39 26.69 -3.20
CA PHE A 60 15.35 25.92 -2.42
C PHE A 60 14.79 24.53 -2.08
N PHE A 61 13.56 24.47 -1.56
CA PHE A 61 12.91 23.21 -1.16
C PHE A 61 12.19 22.49 -2.30
N LYS A 62 12.13 23.08 -3.50
CA LYS A 62 11.40 22.56 -4.67
C LYS A 62 9.90 22.34 -4.38
N VAL A 63 9.28 23.32 -3.74
CA VAL A 63 7.86 23.32 -3.37
C VAL A 63 7.12 24.53 -3.97
N ASP A 64 5.80 24.48 -3.97
CA ASP A 64 4.93 25.57 -4.45
C ASP A 64 4.49 26.52 -3.33
N ALA A 65 4.09 27.75 -3.65
CA ALA A 65 3.65 28.77 -2.68
C ALA A 65 2.44 28.33 -1.82
N ARG A 66 1.71 27.28 -2.21
CA ARG A 66 0.69 26.60 -1.38
C ARG A 66 1.18 26.21 0.02
N ILE A 67 2.49 26.07 0.25
CA ILE A 67 3.06 25.87 1.60
C ILE A 67 2.64 26.95 2.61
N LEU A 68 2.15 28.12 2.18
CA LEU A 68 1.62 29.13 3.09
C LEU A 68 0.26 28.76 3.70
N LEU A 69 -0.56 28.00 2.96
CA LEU A 69 -1.98 27.82 3.24
C LEU A 69 -2.36 26.36 3.50
N GLU A 70 -1.59 25.43 2.96
CA GLU A 70 -1.86 23.99 2.95
C GLU A 70 -0.79 23.26 3.78
N PRO A 71 -1.17 22.50 4.82
CA PRO A 71 -0.22 21.70 5.57
C PRO A 71 0.52 20.71 4.65
N LEU A 72 1.85 20.70 4.73
CA LEU A 72 2.65 19.62 4.20
C LEU A 72 2.44 18.43 5.14
N SER A 73 1.92 17.33 4.61
CA SER A 73 2.09 16.03 5.24
C SER A 73 3.59 15.69 5.26
N ASP A 74 4.05 14.95 6.27
CA ASP A 74 5.44 14.45 6.33
C ASP A 74 5.83 13.61 5.08
N ASP A 75 4.85 13.22 4.27
CA ASP A 75 5.02 12.66 2.95
C ASP A 75 5.08 13.80 1.90
N ALA A 76 6.29 14.17 1.50
CA ALA A 76 6.58 15.17 0.45
C ALA A 76 6.17 14.72 -0.97
N ASN A 77 4.95 14.19 -1.16
CA ASN A 77 4.34 13.79 -2.44
C ASN A 77 2.79 13.93 -2.45
N GLY A 78 2.24 14.90 -1.72
CA GLY A 78 0.81 14.98 -1.40
C GLY A 78 -0.18 15.47 -2.49
N ALA A 79 0.23 15.63 -3.75
CA ALA A 79 -0.74 15.91 -4.83
C ALA A 79 -1.49 14.64 -5.30
N ALA A 80 -1.03 13.45 -4.89
CA ALA A 80 -1.56 12.17 -5.34
C ALA A 80 -2.46 11.44 -4.31
N ASP A 81 -2.58 11.96 -3.08
CA ASP A 81 -3.22 11.22 -1.97
C ASP A 81 -4.68 11.58 -1.70
N GLN A 82 -5.25 12.55 -2.43
CA GLN A 82 -6.70 12.78 -2.40
C GLN A 82 -7.32 12.20 -3.66
N LEU A 83 -8.14 11.16 -3.49
CA LEU A 83 -9.06 10.70 -4.52
C LEU A 83 -9.85 11.91 -5.02
N ASP A 84 -10.00 12.01 -6.36
CA ASP A 84 -10.78 13.06 -6.98
C ASP A 84 -12.14 13.22 -6.27
N PRO A 85 -12.62 14.44 -6.00
CA PRO A 85 -13.91 14.66 -5.36
C PRO A 85 -15.05 13.85 -5.98
N PHE A 86 -15.01 13.64 -7.30
CA PHE A 86 -15.93 12.78 -8.06
C PHE A 86 -16.04 11.35 -7.51
N LEU A 87 -14.94 10.77 -7.03
CA LEU A 87 -14.87 9.41 -6.51
C LEU A 87 -14.91 9.34 -4.99
N SER A 88 -14.64 10.45 -4.31
CA SER A 88 -14.49 10.48 -2.84
C SER A 88 -15.75 10.00 -2.10
N GLU A 89 -16.95 10.39 -2.54
CA GLU A 89 -18.21 9.98 -1.92
C GLU A 89 -18.54 8.49 -2.14
N PHE A 90 -18.01 7.89 -3.21
CA PHE A 90 -18.29 6.49 -3.61
C PHE A 90 -17.28 5.50 -3.05
N PHE A 91 -16.03 5.93 -2.86
CA PHE A 91 -14.93 5.05 -2.45
C PHE A 91 -14.39 5.37 -1.04
N MET A 92 -14.57 6.59 -0.52
CA MET A 92 -14.11 6.96 0.83
C MET A 92 -15.26 6.99 1.86
N ASN A 93 -16.46 7.46 1.50
CA ASN A 93 -17.57 7.62 2.47
C ASN A 93 -18.52 6.42 2.60
N SER A 94 -18.45 5.41 1.72
CA SER A 94 -19.36 4.25 1.77
C SER A 94 -18.75 3.01 2.45
N GLY A 95 -17.53 3.11 2.98
CA GLY A 95 -16.84 2.05 3.73
C GLY A 95 -15.35 2.30 4.04
N GLY A 96 -14.82 3.50 3.72
CA GLY A 96 -13.51 3.67 3.09
C GLY A 96 -12.23 3.71 3.92
N ILE A 97 -12.12 3.04 5.08
CA ILE A 97 -10.80 2.77 5.69
C ILE A 97 -10.81 1.36 6.28
N LEU A 98 -9.94 0.48 5.79
CA LEU A 98 -9.76 -0.86 6.38
C LEU A 98 -9.12 -0.74 7.76
N SER A 99 -9.89 -1.04 8.80
CA SER A 99 -9.39 -1.01 10.18
C SER A 99 -8.35 -2.11 10.45
N GLU A 100 -7.43 -1.86 11.37
CA GLU A 100 -6.49 -2.87 11.89
C GLU A 100 -7.23 -4.08 12.49
N GLN A 101 -8.42 -3.86 13.06
CA GLN A 101 -9.24 -4.95 13.58
C GLN A 101 -9.79 -5.83 12.47
N THR A 102 -10.16 -5.25 11.32
CA THR A 102 -10.75 -5.97 10.17
C THR A 102 -9.69 -6.69 9.33
N PHE A 103 -8.52 -6.09 9.16
CA PHE A 103 -7.42 -6.67 8.38
C PHE A 103 -6.07 -6.15 8.89
N PRO A 104 -5.44 -6.82 9.88
CA PRO A 104 -4.21 -6.32 10.51
C PRO A 104 -3.07 -6.03 9.52
N SER A 105 -2.25 -5.01 9.80
CA SER A 105 -0.97 -4.83 9.13
C SER A 105 -0.02 -5.99 9.46
N GLY A 106 0.84 -6.36 8.52
CA GLY A 106 1.82 -7.43 8.73
C GLY A 106 1.92 -8.40 7.56
N PHE A 107 2.63 -9.50 7.79
CA PHE A 107 2.80 -10.56 6.83
C PHE A 107 1.61 -11.51 6.79
N TYR A 108 1.24 -11.88 5.56
CA TYR A 108 0.22 -12.87 5.27
C TYR A 108 0.78 -13.94 4.35
N ARG A 109 0.48 -15.19 4.67
CA ARG A 109 0.61 -16.30 3.73
C ARG A 109 -0.68 -16.38 2.93
N PHE A 110 -0.58 -16.48 1.61
CA PHE A 110 -1.74 -16.76 0.76
C PHE A 110 -1.59 -18.07 0.02
N SER A 111 -2.72 -18.70 -0.29
CA SER A 111 -2.79 -19.86 -1.17
C SER A 111 -3.93 -19.73 -2.18
N ARG A 112 -3.72 -20.23 -3.40
CA ARG A 112 -4.75 -20.33 -4.45
C ARG A 112 -4.42 -21.42 -5.45
N ARG A 113 -5.38 -21.85 -6.27
CA ARG A 113 -5.06 -22.68 -7.44
C ARG A 113 -4.21 -21.88 -8.44
N SER A 114 -3.31 -22.56 -9.13
CA SER A 114 -2.56 -21.97 -10.23
C SER A 114 -3.50 -21.65 -11.40
N PHE A 115 -3.26 -20.52 -12.06
CA PHE A 115 -4.01 -20.12 -13.26
C PHE A 115 -3.44 -20.74 -14.55
N ILE A 116 -2.35 -21.50 -14.42
CA ILE A 116 -1.63 -22.13 -15.54
C ILE A 116 -1.81 -23.64 -15.47
N ASP A 117 -1.68 -24.22 -14.27
CA ASP A 117 -1.71 -25.66 -14.04
C ASP A 117 -2.79 -25.99 -12.98
N PRO A 118 -3.90 -26.64 -13.34
CA PRO A 118 -5.01 -26.88 -12.43
C PRO A 118 -4.68 -27.83 -11.27
N ASP A 119 -3.62 -28.61 -11.36
CA ASP A 119 -3.19 -29.58 -10.34
C ASP A 119 -2.24 -28.96 -9.31
N LEU A 120 -1.76 -27.74 -9.58
CA LEU A 120 -0.86 -27.01 -8.71
C LEU A 120 -1.55 -25.86 -7.98
N PHE A 121 -1.10 -25.64 -6.76
CA PHE A 121 -1.47 -24.52 -5.91
C PHE A 121 -0.26 -23.62 -5.71
N VAL A 122 -0.51 -22.32 -5.73
CA VAL A 122 0.50 -21.29 -5.45
C VAL A 122 0.39 -20.93 -3.98
N ILE A 123 1.51 -21.02 -3.26
CA ILE A 123 1.69 -20.43 -1.93
C ILE A 123 2.62 -19.23 -2.07
N GLY A 124 2.20 -18.08 -1.55
CA GLY A 124 3.00 -16.86 -1.56
C GLY A 124 2.93 -16.12 -0.24
N LEU A 125 3.82 -15.14 -0.11
CA LEU A 125 3.91 -14.25 1.05
C LEU A 125 3.67 -12.81 0.58
N VAL A 126 2.83 -12.09 1.31
CA VAL A 126 2.57 -10.67 1.10
C VAL A 126 2.73 -9.91 2.41
N TYR A 127 3.04 -8.62 2.30
CA TYR A 127 3.11 -7.69 3.40
C TYR A 127 2.05 -6.62 3.22
N VAL A 128 1.29 -6.37 4.28
CA VAL A 128 0.20 -5.40 4.34
C VAL A 128 0.66 -4.24 5.22
N SER A 129 0.52 -3.03 4.72
CA SER A 129 0.92 -1.79 5.42
C SER A 129 -0.07 -0.68 5.16
N ARG A 130 -0.14 0.29 6.09
CA ARG A 130 -1.00 1.46 5.97
C ARG A 130 -0.17 2.73 5.86
N ASN A 131 -0.57 3.64 4.97
CA ASN A 131 -0.05 5.01 4.92
C ASN A 131 -1.15 5.95 4.42
N GLY A 132 -1.27 7.16 4.97
CA GLY A 132 -2.21 8.17 4.51
C GLY A 132 -3.69 7.74 4.51
N GLY A 133 -4.10 6.85 5.42
CA GLY A 133 -5.46 6.28 5.46
C GLY A 133 -5.72 5.14 4.46
N ASN A 134 -4.79 4.90 3.54
CA ASN A 134 -4.85 3.80 2.57
C ASN A 134 -4.23 2.52 3.14
N THR A 135 -4.71 1.37 2.68
CA THR A 135 -4.12 0.06 2.97
C THR A 135 -3.50 -0.51 1.70
N TYR A 136 -2.22 -0.83 1.78
CA TYR A 136 -1.42 -1.33 0.68
C TYR A 136 -0.99 -2.77 0.93
N LEU A 137 -0.85 -3.49 -0.17
CA LEU A 137 -0.28 -4.82 -0.20
C LEU A 137 0.96 -4.83 -1.10
N LYS A 138 1.99 -5.53 -0.67
CA LYS A 138 3.22 -5.78 -1.43
C LYS A 138 3.54 -7.27 -1.39
N GLY A 139 3.91 -7.83 -2.53
CA GLY A 139 4.38 -9.21 -2.60
C GLY A 139 5.29 -9.44 -3.80
N TYR A 140 5.73 -10.69 -3.94
CA TYR A 140 6.58 -11.10 -5.06
C TYR A 140 6.08 -12.39 -5.68
N GLU A 141 6.00 -12.43 -7.01
CA GLU A 141 5.79 -13.67 -7.75
C GLU A 141 6.92 -14.66 -7.48
N THR A 142 6.62 -15.97 -7.46
CA THR A 142 7.65 -16.99 -7.19
C THR A 142 8.66 -17.08 -8.34
N LYS A 143 9.93 -17.41 -8.06
CA LYS A 143 10.95 -17.51 -9.14
C LYS A 143 10.53 -18.55 -10.16
N LYS A 144 10.00 -19.68 -9.68
CA LYS A 144 9.48 -20.77 -10.51
C LYS A 144 8.34 -20.29 -11.42
N ALA A 145 7.43 -19.44 -10.93
CA ALA A 145 6.33 -18.90 -11.74
C ALA A 145 6.83 -17.98 -12.86
N MET A 146 7.88 -17.21 -12.59
CA MET A 146 8.55 -16.38 -13.61
C MET A 146 9.26 -17.26 -14.65
N CYS A 147 10.01 -18.28 -14.21
CA CYS A 147 10.73 -19.18 -15.11
C CYS A 147 9.79 -19.94 -16.06
N ILE A 148 8.66 -20.46 -15.58
CA ILE A 148 7.66 -21.15 -16.42
C ILE A 148 7.16 -20.26 -17.57
N GLN A 149 7.08 -18.95 -17.33
CA GLN A 149 6.66 -17.95 -18.32
C GLN A 149 7.84 -17.33 -19.09
N HIS A 150 9.06 -17.84 -18.92
CA HIS A 150 10.28 -17.28 -19.52
C HIS A 150 10.50 -15.79 -19.17
N LEU A 151 10.10 -15.39 -17.96
CA LEU A 151 10.24 -14.02 -17.46
C LEU A 151 11.47 -13.86 -16.54
N PRO A 152 12.04 -12.64 -16.45
CA PRO A 152 13.18 -12.37 -15.58
C PRO A 152 12.86 -12.62 -14.10
N THR A 153 13.81 -13.17 -13.34
CA THR A 153 13.60 -13.59 -11.94
C THR A 153 14.11 -12.58 -10.90
N GLN A 154 14.60 -11.41 -11.32
CA GLN A 154 15.06 -10.39 -10.40
C GLN A 154 13.86 -9.78 -9.63
N PRO A 155 14.06 -9.31 -8.38
CA PRO A 155 12.98 -8.84 -7.52
C PRO A 155 12.08 -7.77 -8.16
N GLU A 156 12.64 -6.84 -8.91
CA GLU A 156 11.95 -5.73 -9.57
C GLU A 156 10.91 -6.17 -10.61
N TYR A 157 11.07 -7.35 -11.21
CA TYR A 157 10.12 -7.92 -12.18
C TYR A 157 9.07 -8.84 -11.54
N ARG A 158 9.34 -9.28 -10.31
CA ARG A 158 8.45 -10.14 -9.52
C ARG A 158 7.54 -9.34 -8.61
N GLU A 159 7.96 -8.14 -8.22
CA GLU A 159 7.24 -7.31 -7.27
C GLU A 159 5.86 -6.95 -7.83
N PHE A 160 4.84 -7.22 -7.03
CA PHE A 160 3.50 -6.68 -7.23
C PHE A 160 3.08 -5.86 -6.02
N ARG A 161 2.25 -4.85 -6.29
CA ARG A 161 1.66 -3.97 -5.29
C ARG A 161 0.16 -3.90 -5.51
N GLY A 162 -0.57 -3.59 -4.45
CA GLY A 162 -2.02 -3.43 -4.51
C GLY A 162 -2.56 -2.40 -3.53
N LEU A 163 -3.74 -1.90 -3.85
CA LEU A 163 -4.54 -1.02 -3.01
C LEU A 163 -5.75 -1.80 -2.51
N MET A 164 -5.97 -1.77 -1.20
CA MET A 164 -7.03 -2.49 -0.52
C MET A 164 -8.04 -1.54 0.07
N MET A 165 -9.32 -1.87 -0.06
CA MET A 165 -10.44 -1.12 0.47
C MET A 165 -11.48 -2.06 1.08
N GLN A 166 -12.21 -1.55 2.06
CA GLN A 166 -13.39 -2.23 2.58
C GLN A 166 -14.47 -2.18 1.52
N GLN A 167 -15.15 -3.31 1.30
CA GLN A 167 -16.32 -3.39 0.42
C GLN A 167 -17.38 -4.24 1.11
N GLU A 168 -18.46 -3.59 1.54
CA GLU A 168 -19.49 -4.16 2.41
C GLU A 168 -18.86 -4.82 3.66
N GLU A 169 -19.12 -6.10 3.92
CA GLU A 169 -18.52 -6.88 5.01
C GLU A 169 -17.13 -7.46 4.65
N GLY A 170 -16.69 -7.30 3.41
CA GLY A 170 -15.45 -7.85 2.90
C GLY A 170 -14.40 -6.80 2.53
N ILE A 171 -13.36 -7.28 1.86
CA ILE A 171 -12.17 -6.54 1.49
C ILE A 171 -11.96 -6.76 0.00
N ALA A 172 -12.01 -5.69 -0.79
CA ALA A 172 -11.68 -5.73 -2.20
C ALA A 172 -10.33 -5.08 -2.44
N PHE A 173 -9.55 -5.64 -3.36
CA PHE A 173 -8.27 -5.06 -3.73
C PHE A 173 -7.84 -5.44 -5.13
N MET A 174 -7.16 -4.49 -5.77
CA MET A 174 -6.46 -4.73 -7.03
C MET A 174 -4.97 -4.86 -6.75
N ALA A 175 -4.34 -5.89 -7.33
CA ALA A 175 -2.90 -6.07 -7.27
C ALA A 175 -2.34 -6.19 -8.68
N SER A 176 -1.19 -5.54 -8.93
CA SER A 176 -0.53 -5.53 -10.23
C SER A 176 0.99 -5.48 -10.09
N ARG A 177 1.71 -6.04 -11.08
CA ARG A 177 3.15 -5.79 -11.20
C ARG A 177 3.39 -4.41 -11.80
N LYS A 178 4.65 -3.99 -11.77
CA LYS A 178 5.09 -2.70 -12.33
C LYS A 178 4.59 -2.51 -13.76
N ASN A 179 4.24 -1.26 -14.11
CA ASN A 179 3.68 -0.87 -15.42
C ASN A 179 2.36 -1.56 -15.78
N THR A 180 1.55 -1.88 -14.76
CA THR A 180 0.24 -2.53 -14.93
C THR A 180 0.34 -3.90 -15.59
N MET A 181 1.52 -4.53 -15.55
CA MET A 181 1.71 -5.86 -16.09
C MET A 181 1.00 -6.86 -15.19
N THR A 182 0.14 -7.71 -15.77
CA THR A 182 -0.67 -8.73 -15.09
C THR A 182 -1.35 -8.21 -13.83
N ALA A 183 -2.60 -7.76 -13.96
CA ALA A 183 -3.40 -7.34 -12.83
C ALA A 183 -4.40 -8.42 -12.40
N SER A 184 -4.78 -8.35 -11.13
CA SER A 184 -5.81 -9.18 -10.52
C SER A 184 -6.75 -8.33 -9.69
N PHE A 185 -8.03 -8.63 -9.77
CA PHE A 185 -9.02 -8.20 -8.80
C PHE A 185 -9.19 -9.30 -7.76
N ASN A 186 -9.34 -8.93 -6.50
CA ASN A 186 -9.41 -9.86 -5.39
C ASN A 186 -10.50 -9.40 -4.44
N TYR A 187 -11.22 -10.36 -3.87
CA TYR A 187 -12.16 -10.15 -2.78
C TYR A 187 -11.87 -11.16 -1.67
N LEU A 188 -11.95 -10.71 -0.42
CA LEU A 188 -11.74 -11.52 0.78
C LEU A 188 -12.80 -11.19 1.82
N ASN A 189 -13.26 -12.20 2.55
CA ASN A 189 -14.07 -12.04 3.74
C ASN A 189 -13.45 -12.86 4.88
N ARG A 190 -13.60 -12.38 6.13
CA ARG A 190 -13.00 -13.03 7.29
C ARG A 190 -13.69 -14.38 7.55
N VAL A 191 -12.89 -15.42 7.78
CA VAL A 191 -13.39 -16.73 8.18
C VAL A 191 -13.56 -16.74 9.70
N THR A 192 -14.78 -16.96 10.16
CA THR A 192 -15.09 -17.23 11.56
C THR A 192 -14.47 -18.58 11.97
N SER A 193 -13.28 -18.54 12.55
CA SER A 193 -12.53 -19.74 12.92
C SER A 193 -11.71 -19.50 14.19
N PHE A 194 -11.25 -20.59 14.82
CA PHE A 194 -10.41 -20.52 16.01
C PHE A 194 -9.11 -19.77 15.68
N HIS A 195 -8.88 -18.62 16.32
CA HIS A 195 -7.84 -17.59 16.09
C HIS A 195 -8.16 -16.42 15.13
N ASN A 196 -9.29 -16.42 14.41
CA ASN A 196 -9.74 -15.29 13.57
C ASN A 196 -8.66 -14.68 12.65
N ASN A 197 -7.72 -15.51 12.19
CA ASN A 197 -6.54 -15.11 11.42
C ASN A 197 -6.59 -15.60 9.95
N PHE A 198 -7.76 -16.03 9.47
CA PHE A 198 -7.97 -16.45 8.09
C PHE A 198 -9.02 -15.61 7.38
N TRP A 199 -8.80 -15.40 6.08
CA TRP A 199 -9.73 -14.78 5.15
C TRP A 199 -9.86 -15.67 3.93
N LEU A 200 -11.10 -15.79 3.44
CA LEU A 200 -11.45 -16.57 2.26
C LEU A 200 -12.17 -15.66 1.28
N GLY A 201 -11.84 -15.81 0.01
CA GLY A 201 -12.62 -15.24 -1.07
C GLY A 201 -12.10 -15.75 -2.40
N TYR A 202 -11.84 -14.85 -3.34
CA TYR A 202 -11.44 -15.21 -4.68
C TYR A 202 -10.50 -14.18 -5.32
N THR A 203 -9.78 -14.63 -6.33
CA THR A 203 -8.96 -13.79 -7.19
C THR A 203 -9.33 -14.03 -8.65
N THR A 204 -9.37 -12.95 -9.42
CA THR A 204 -9.71 -12.95 -10.84
C THR A 204 -8.62 -12.25 -11.65
N ARG A 205 -8.13 -12.90 -12.70
CA ARG A 205 -7.23 -12.28 -13.69
C ARG A 205 -7.98 -11.29 -14.56
N THR A 206 -7.44 -10.09 -14.71
CA THR A 206 -7.98 -9.04 -15.60
C THR A 206 -7.45 -9.22 -17.03
N VAL A 207 -7.85 -10.32 -17.67
CA VAL A 207 -7.46 -10.70 -19.04
C VAL A 207 -8.71 -11.13 -19.82
N PRO A 208 -8.68 -11.07 -21.17
CA PRO A 208 -9.76 -11.61 -21.99
C PRO A 208 -10.06 -13.08 -21.69
N GLU A 209 -11.27 -13.51 -22.03
CA GLU A 209 -11.63 -14.92 -21.97
C GLU A 209 -10.79 -15.72 -22.98
N GLY A 210 -10.25 -16.84 -22.52
CA GLY A 210 -9.61 -17.83 -23.36
C GLY A 210 -10.21 -19.20 -23.05
N ALA A 211 -10.48 -20.00 -24.08
CA ALA A 211 -11.05 -21.32 -23.93
C ALA A 211 -10.21 -22.18 -22.97
N GLY A 212 -10.83 -22.66 -21.88
CA GLY A 212 -10.21 -23.56 -20.91
C GLY A 212 -9.25 -22.90 -19.89
N ALA A 213 -9.02 -21.59 -19.93
CA ALA A 213 -8.14 -20.92 -18.98
C ALA A 213 -8.90 -20.51 -17.70
N LEU A 214 -8.47 -21.02 -16.55
CA LEU A 214 -8.98 -20.58 -15.25
C LEU A 214 -8.73 -19.08 -15.09
N ARG A 215 -9.81 -18.29 -15.01
CA ARG A 215 -9.73 -16.83 -14.80
C ARG A 215 -10.01 -16.43 -13.36
N THR A 216 -10.77 -17.24 -12.64
CA THR A 216 -11.15 -16.99 -11.25
C THR A 216 -10.90 -18.24 -10.41
N THR A 217 -10.40 -18.07 -9.19
CA THR A 217 -10.22 -19.17 -8.24
C THR A 217 -10.35 -18.70 -6.80
N ARG A 218 -10.61 -19.64 -5.88
CA ARG A 218 -10.62 -19.36 -4.44
C ARG A 218 -9.24 -18.89 -3.98
N LEU A 219 -9.26 -17.95 -3.05
CA LEU A 219 -8.09 -17.31 -2.47
C LEU A 219 -8.21 -17.37 -0.95
N VAL A 220 -7.17 -17.85 -0.30
CA VAL A 220 -7.09 -17.91 1.17
C VAL A 220 -5.92 -17.08 1.62
N TYR A 221 -6.15 -16.21 2.61
CA TYR A 221 -5.13 -15.43 3.30
C TYR A 221 -5.09 -15.87 4.76
N GLU A 222 -3.89 -15.98 5.29
CA GLU A 222 -3.62 -16.27 6.69
C GLU A 222 -2.70 -15.19 7.24
N HIS A 223 -3.13 -14.52 8.31
CA HIS A 223 -2.27 -13.64 9.08
C HIS A 223 -1.35 -14.51 9.95
N ILE A 224 -0.06 -14.54 9.59
CA ILE A 224 0.94 -15.38 10.27
C ILE A 224 1.50 -14.65 11.51
N PRO A 225 2.22 -15.35 12.40
CA PRO A 225 2.95 -14.68 13.48
C PRO A 225 3.97 -13.69 12.90
N GLN A 226 3.99 -12.47 13.44
CA GLN A 226 4.87 -11.38 12.98
C GLN A 226 6.29 -11.48 13.56
N THR A 227 6.73 -12.70 13.89
CA THR A 227 8.09 -12.97 14.39
C THR A 227 9.02 -13.25 13.22
N THR A 228 10.29 -12.85 13.33
CA THR A 228 11.28 -13.06 12.25
C THR A 228 11.39 -14.52 11.84
N SER A 229 11.34 -15.46 12.79
CA SER A 229 11.41 -16.89 12.50
C SER A 229 10.22 -17.37 11.67
N ALA A 230 8.99 -17.02 12.05
CA ALA A 230 7.78 -17.42 11.33
C ALA A 230 7.73 -16.80 9.93
N VAL A 231 8.11 -15.52 9.79
CA VAL A 231 8.15 -14.84 8.49
C VAL A 231 9.18 -15.46 7.56
N LEU A 232 10.38 -15.77 8.06
CA LEU A 232 11.43 -16.41 7.26
C LEU A 232 11.06 -17.84 6.86
N ASP A 233 10.41 -18.59 7.74
CA ASP A 233 9.90 -19.92 7.43
C ASP A 233 8.84 -19.85 6.33
N ALA A 234 7.84 -18.98 6.47
CA ALA A 234 6.81 -18.77 5.46
C ALA A 234 7.41 -18.32 4.10
N ALA A 235 8.42 -17.44 4.11
CA ALA A 235 9.09 -16.98 2.90
C ALA A 235 9.83 -18.11 2.16
N ARG A 236 10.47 -19.03 2.89
CA ARG A 236 11.18 -20.20 2.32
C ARG A 236 10.23 -21.24 1.76
N ASN A 237 9.01 -21.32 2.31
CA ASN A 237 7.95 -22.23 1.88
C ASN A 237 6.96 -21.60 0.88
N THR A 238 7.42 -20.63 0.08
CA THR A 238 6.64 -20.11 -1.06
C THR A 238 6.94 -20.91 -2.33
N GLY A 239 5.94 -21.10 -3.21
CA GLY A 239 6.14 -21.91 -4.40
C GLY A 239 4.88 -22.56 -4.96
N PHE A 240 5.08 -23.65 -5.68
CA PHE A 240 4.03 -24.49 -6.22
C PHE A 240 3.94 -25.80 -5.43
N TYR A 241 2.73 -26.17 -5.06
CA TYR A 241 2.42 -27.31 -4.22
C TYR A 241 1.31 -28.14 -4.85
N LYS A 242 1.37 -29.46 -4.68
CA LYS A 242 0.23 -30.35 -4.94
C LYS A 242 -0.79 -30.23 -3.80
N VAL A 243 -2.02 -30.68 -4.05
CA VAL A 243 -3.14 -30.59 -3.10
C VAL A 243 -2.87 -31.28 -1.75
N ASP A 244 -2.12 -32.37 -1.75
CA ASP A 244 -1.73 -33.16 -0.57
C ASP A 244 -0.63 -32.50 0.26
N GLN A 245 0.09 -31.53 -0.32
CA GLN A 245 1.15 -30.77 0.34
C GLN A 245 0.63 -29.46 0.96
N LEU A 246 -0.66 -29.15 0.80
CA LEU A 246 -1.27 -27.97 1.40
C LEU A 246 -1.52 -28.19 2.89
N GLU A 247 -1.26 -27.14 3.68
CA GLU A 247 -1.69 -27.10 5.08
C GLU A 247 -3.19 -27.42 5.21
N PRO A 248 -3.61 -28.26 6.16
CA PRO A 248 -4.98 -28.79 6.22
C PRO A 248 -6.06 -27.71 6.18
N PHE A 249 -5.83 -26.58 6.85
CA PHE A 249 -6.80 -25.49 6.89
C PHE A 249 -6.90 -24.74 5.55
N HIS A 250 -5.78 -24.49 4.88
CA HIS A 250 -5.74 -23.93 3.54
C HIS A 250 -6.45 -24.86 2.54
N ARG A 251 -6.15 -26.17 2.58
CA ARG A 251 -6.80 -27.17 1.73
C ARG A 251 -8.32 -27.17 1.91
N ARG A 252 -8.78 -27.15 3.18
CA ARG A 252 -10.20 -27.13 3.52
C ARG A 252 -10.91 -25.89 2.97
N LEU A 253 -10.30 -24.71 3.10
CA LEU A 253 -10.89 -23.46 2.63
C LEU A 253 -10.85 -23.32 1.10
N LEU A 254 -9.81 -23.84 0.45
CA LEU A 254 -9.67 -23.81 -1.00
C LEU A 254 -10.64 -24.72 -1.73
N ARG A 255 -11.17 -25.75 -1.06
CA ARG A 255 -12.13 -26.73 -1.61
C ARG A 255 -11.70 -27.23 -3.00
N PRO A 256 -10.57 -27.93 -3.10
CA PRO A 256 -9.94 -28.24 -4.38
C PRO A 256 -10.82 -29.13 -5.28
N GLU A 257 -11.68 -29.96 -4.70
CA GLU A 257 -12.55 -30.84 -5.50
C GLU A 257 -13.84 -30.13 -5.97
N GLU A 258 -14.13 -28.94 -5.44
CA GLU A 258 -15.33 -28.18 -5.79
C GLU A 258 -14.98 -27.10 -6.82
N PRO A 259 -15.68 -27.05 -7.98
CA PRO A 259 -15.51 -25.96 -8.93
C PRO A 259 -15.81 -24.61 -8.27
N PHE A 260 -15.20 -23.55 -8.80
CA PHE A 260 -15.55 -22.18 -8.45
C PHE A 260 -16.75 -21.78 -9.31
N THR A 261 -17.88 -21.48 -8.67
CA THR A 261 -19.14 -21.07 -9.31
C THR A 261 -19.45 -19.62 -8.98
#